data_AF-A0A7S7S3T6-F1
#
_entry.id   AF-A0A7S7S3T6-F1
#
_cell.length_a   1.000
_cell.length_b   1.000
_cell.length_c   1.000
_cell.angle_alpha   90.00
_cell.angle_beta   90.00
_cell.angle_gamma   90.00
#
_symmetry.space_group_name_H-M   'P 1'
#
loop_
_entity.id
_entity.type
_entity.pdbx_description
1 polymer ?
#
loop_
_entity_poly.entity_id
_entity_poly.type
_entity_poly.pdbx_seq_one_letter_code
_entity_poly.pdbx_strand_id
1 'polypeptide(L)'
;MDQQTKQPLEPRMEAGKALVIAGVQGRYSKATVGDIPRLWELFDTCIKDIKKRVGGVTYGVCHNPHQGEFDYMAGVEVPAKGDVPSNFEFIEIPPLNYAVFAHYGPVQALEQTYERIMFEWLPHSGYKVMGADFERYSADFDGKKGTGTVEVWLPVGERG
;
A
#
# COMPACT_ATOMS: atom_id res chain seq x y z
N MET A 1 11.43 -9.11 -20.51
CA MET A 1 12.26 -7.96 -20.10
C MET A 1 11.35 -7.03 -19.34
N ASP A 2 11.37 -7.10 -18.01
CA ASP A 2 10.46 -6.38 -17.14
C ASP A 2 10.63 -4.88 -17.33
N GLN A 3 9.56 -4.20 -17.74
CA GLN A 3 9.56 -2.77 -17.96
C GLN A 3 9.93 -2.01 -16.67
N GLN A 4 9.67 -2.62 -15.51
CA GLN A 4 9.92 -2.04 -14.20
C GLN A 4 11.41 -1.88 -13.88
N THR A 5 12.29 -2.82 -14.26
CA THR A 5 13.75 -2.74 -13.93
C THR A 5 14.49 -1.66 -14.71
N LYS A 6 13.86 -1.08 -15.73
CA LYS A 6 14.44 0.00 -16.54
C LYS A 6 14.03 1.40 -16.10
N GLN A 7 13.03 1.52 -15.23
CA GLN A 7 12.53 2.82 -14.78
C GLN A 7 13.41 3.37 -13.64
N PRO A 8 13.77 4.67 -13.67
CA PRO A 8 14.52 5.30 -12.59
C PRO A 8 13.71 5.33 -11.29
N LEU A 9 14.35 5.05 -10.15
CA LEU A 9 13.76 5.16 -8.81
C LEU A 9 13.85 6.60 -8.32
N GLU A 10 13.09 7.47 -8.95
CA GLU A 10 13.00 8.89 -8.58
C GLU A 10 11.65 9.13 -7.88
N PRO A 11 11.60 9.14 -6.55
CA PRO A 11 10.34 9.35 -5.84
C PRO A 11 9.92 10.81 -5.91
N ARG A 12 8.61 11.01 -5.98
CA ARG A 12 7.98 12.28 -5.66
C ARG A 12 7.87 12.39 -4.13
N MET A 13 8.33 13.51 -3.57
CA MET A 13 8.18 13.79 -2.14
C MET A 13 6.80 14.39 -1.85
N GLU A 14 6.08 13.82 -0.90
CA GLU A 14 4.70 14.22 -0.58
C GLU A 14 4.45 14.36 0.92
N ALA A 15 3.70 15.39 1.29
CA ALA A 15 3.15 15.53 2.63
C ALA A 15 1.82 14.77 2.70
N GLY A 16 1.82 13.64 3.42
CA GLY A 16 0.64 12.82 3.61
C GLY A 16 -0.35 13.44 4.60
N LYS A 17 -1.64 13.19 4.36
CA LYS A 17 -2.73 13.49 5.31
C LYS A 17 -2.95 12.31 6.26
N ALA A 18 -3.62 12.55 7.38
CA ALA A 18 -4.15 11.47 8.20
C ALA A 18 -5.15 10.64 7.39
N LEU A 19 -5.09 9.31 7.52
CA LEU A 19 -6.00 8.38 6.87
C LEU A 19 -6.61 7.43 7.89
N VAL A 20 -7.86 7.03 7.65
CA VAL A 20 -8.45 5.85 8.28
C VAL A 20 -8.76 4.88 7.15
N ILE A 21 -8.04 3.76 7.11
CA ILE A 21 -8.26 2.71 6.11
C ILE A 21 -9.08 1.62 6.76
N ALA A 22 -10.23 1.30 6.15
CA ALA A 22 -11.13 0.24 6.58
C ALA A 22 -11.08 -0.92 5.59
N GLY A 23 -11.01 -2.15 6.08
CA GLY A 23 -10.81 -3.29 5.20
C GLY A 23 -10.72 -4.64 5.88
N VAL A 24 -10.16 -5.59 5.14
CA VAL A 24 -9.83 -6.94 5.62
C VAL A 24 -8.32 -7.06 5.79
N GLN A 25 -7.90 -7.82 6.79
CA GLN A 25 -6.49 -7.95 7.15
C GLN A 25 -6.07 -9.41 7.22
N GLY A 26 -4.81 -9.67 6.87
CA GLY A 26 -4.13 -10.94 7.10
C GLY A 26 -2.69 -10.73 7.59
N ARG A 27 -2.10 -11.80 8.17
CA ARG A 27 -0.69 -11.86 8.56
C ARG A 27 0.09 -12.61 7.49
N TYR A 28 1.19 -12.03 7.03
CA TYR A 28 1.99 -12.57 5.93
C TYR A 28 3.47 -12.60 6.27
N SER A 29 4.19 -13.46 5.56
CA SER A 29 5.64 -13.63 5.60
C SER A 29 6.15 -13.75 4.16
N LYS A 30 7.46 -13.83 3.95
CA LYS A 30 8.04 -14.15 2.64
C LYS A 30 7.46 -15.45 2.04
N ALA A 31 7.09 -16.43 2.86
CA ALA A 31 6.54 -17.70 2.40
C ALA A 31 5.05 -17.61 2.00
N THR A 32 4.31 -16.65 2.54
CA THR A 32 2.85 -16.54 2.37
C THR A 32 2.41 -15.27 1.64
N VAL A 33 3.34 -14.37 1.28
CA VAL A 33 3.05 -13.13 0.53
C VAL A 33 2.31 -13.39 -0.79
N GLY A 34 2.52 -14.57 -1.40
CA GLY A 34 1.77 -15.02 -2.58
C GLY A 34 0.26 -15.22 -2.37
N ASP A 35 -0.21 -15.24 -1.12
CA ASP A 35 -1.63 -15.36 -0.77
C ASP A 35 -2.35 -14.01 -0.64
N ILE A 36 -1.64 -12.87 -0.69
CA ILE A 36 -2.24 -11.53 -0.65
C ILE A 36 -3.32 -11.31 -1.74
N PRO A 37 -3.18 -11.81 -2.99
CA PRO A 37 -4.24 -11.72 -3.98
C PRO A 37 -5.58 -12.31 -3.51
N ARG A 38 -5.56 -13.36 -2.67
CA ARG A 38 -6.77 -13.95 -2.10
C ARG A 38 -7.45 -13.02 -1.07
N LEU A 39 -6.67 -12.22 -0.34
CA LEU A 39 -7.22 -11.20 0.55
C LEU A 39 -7.92 -10.10 -0.24
N TRP A 40 -7.34 -9.68 -1.37
CA TRP A 40 -7.98 -8.75 -2.30
C TRP A 40 -9.28 -9.32 -2.89
N GLU A 41 -9.28 -10.59 -3.31
CA GLU A 41 -10.50 -11.27 -3.76
C GLU A 41 -11.58 -11.29 -2.67
N LEU A 42 -11.20 -11.57 -1.40
CA LEU A 42 -12.12 -11.48 -0.28
C LEU A 42 -12.65 -10.05 -0.11
N PHE A 43 -11.77 -9.06 -0.15
CA PHE A 43 -12.14 -7.65 -0.02
C PHE A 43 -13.14 -7.21 -1.10
N ASP A 44 -12.94 -7.62 -2.36
CA ASP A 44 -13.84 -7.31 -3.46
C ASP A 44 -15.27 -7.82 -3.22
N THR A 45 -15.45 -8.92 -2.48
CA THR A 45 -16.79 -9.45 -2.16
C THR A 45 -17.56 -8.58 -1.17
N CYS A 46 -16.85 -7.89 -0.28
CA CYS A 46 -17.43 -7.19 0.87
C CYS A 46 -17.20 -5.67 0.83
N ILE A 47 -16.35 -5.13 -0.04
CA ILE A 47 -16.07 -3.68 -0.15
C ILE A 47 -17.36 -2.86 -0.22
N LYS A 48 -18.38 -3.37 -0.96
CA LYS A 48 -19.72 -2.77 -1.08
C LYS A 48 -20.41 -2.49 0.25
N ASP A 49 -20.07 -3.18 1.33
CA ASP A 49 -20.67 -3.03 2.66
C ASP A 49 -20.09 -1.84 3.43
N ILE A 50 -18.89 -1.37 3.07
CA ILE A 50 -18.34 -0.09 3.52
C ILE A 50 -19.03 1.03 2.73
N LYS A 51 -20.09 1.63 3.27
CA LYS A 51 -20.91 2.63 2.55
C LYS A 51 -20.30 4.03 2.54
N LYS A 52 -19.63 4.42 3.62
CA LYS A 52 -19.00 5.73 3.75
C LYS A 52 -17.54 5.64 3.34
N ARG A 53 -17.23 6.06 2.11
CA ARG A 53 -15.87 6.05 1.57
C ARG A 53 -15.45 7.42 1.10
N VAL A 54 -14.15 7.68 1.16
CA VAL A 54 -13.53 8.86 0.57
C VAL A 54 -13.02 8.47 -0.82
N GLY A 55 -13.77 8.85 -1.85
CA GLY A 55 -13.42 8.56 -3.25
C GLY A 55 -13.53 7.07 -3.61
N GLY A 56 -12.81 6.69 -4.67
CA GLY A 56 -12.80 5.32 -5.20
C GLY A 56 -11.44 4.61 -5.12
N VAL A 57 -10.46 5.22 -4.44
CA VAL A 57 -9.11 4.68 -4.28
C VAL A 57 -9.14 3.52 -3.29
N THR A 58 -8.43 2.45 -3.60
CA THR A 58 -8.17 1.34 -2.67
C THR A 58 -6.71 1.36 -2.23
N TYR A 59 -6.45 0.71 -1.10
CA TYR A 59 -5.17 0.74 -0.41
C TYR A 59 -4.75 -0.67 0.00
N GLY A 60 -3.45 -0.95 -0.16
CA GLY A 60 -2.77 -2.12 0.41
C GLY A 60 -1.79 -1.65 1.47
N VAL A 61 -2.06 -1.86 2.76
CA VAL A 61 -1.26 -1.28 3.85
C VAL A 61 -0.40 -2.36 4.51
N CYS A 62 0.92 -2.19 4.49
CA CYS A 62 1.89 -3.03 5.18
C CYS A 62 2.20 -2.43 6.56
N HIS A 63 1.93 -3.15 7.65
CA HIS A 63 2.18 -2.66 8.99
C HIS A 63 2.55 -3.76 9.98
N ASN A 64 2.86 -3.34 11.23
CA ASN A 64 3.23 -4.24 12.32
C ASN A 64 4.31 -5.29 11.94
N PRO A 65 5.46 -4.87 11.36
CA PRO A 65 6.52 -5.79 10.99
C PRO A 65 7.15 -6.40 12.25
N HIS A 66 7.21 -7.74 12.30
CA HIS A 66 7.82 -8.47 13.40
C HIS A 66 8.38 -9.81 12.91
N GLN A 67 9.67 -10.05 13.13
CA GLN A 67 10.37 -11.32 12.83
C GLN A 67 10.19 -11.84 11.38
N GLY A 68 10.19 -10.95 10.39
CA GLY A 68 10.02 -11.32 8.99
C GLY A 68 8.56 -11.56 8.56
N GLU A 69 7.62 -11.28 9.45
CA GLU A 69 6.20 -11.20 9.16
C GLU A 69 5.69 -9.76 9.27
N PHE A 70 4.54 -9.51 8.66
CA PHE A 70 3.84 -8.23 8.68
C PHE A 70 2.34 -8.45 8.54
N ASP A 71 1.55 -7.49 9.03
CA ASP A 71 0.13 -7.41 8.75
C ASP A 71 -0.08 -6.67 7.44
N TYR A 72 -0.96 -7.18 6.58
CA TYR A 72 -1.37 -6.53 5.34
C TYR A 72 -2.87 -6.30 5.34
N MET A 73 -3.30 -5.08 5.04
CA MET A 73 -4.71 -4.70 4.91
C MET A 73 -5.03 -4.31 3.47
N ALA A 74 -6.05 -4.96 2.89
CA ALA A 74 -6.72 -4.48 1.70
C ALA A 74 -7.94 -3.65 2.11
N GLY A 75 -8.01 -2.38 1.72
CA GLY A 75 -9.00 -1.46 2.27
C GLY A 75 -9.31 -0.22 1.42
N VAL A 76 -10.20 0.61 1.95
CA VAL A 76 -10.59 1.92 1.41
C VAL A 76 -10.50 2.99 2.49
N GLU A 77 -10.27 4.24 2.10
CA GLU A 77 -10.32 5.37 3.01
C GLU A 77 -11.77 5.64 3.45
N VAL A 78 -11.97 5.80 4.77
CA VAL A 78 -13.23 6.24 5.38
C VAL A 78 -13.03 7.57 6.13
N PRO A 79 -14.07 8.40 6.34
CA PRO A 79 -13.90 9.71 6.95
C PRO A 79 -13.39 9.66 8.40
N ALA A 80 -13.83 8.66 9.17
CA ALA A 80 -13.41 8.46 10.56
C ALA A 80 -13.57 6.99 10.97
N LYS A 81 -12.88 6.57 12.05
CA LYS A 81 -13.01 5.21 12.60
C LYS A 81 -14.43 4.81 13.00
N GLY A 82 -15.27 5.78 13.37
CA GLY A 82 -16.69 5.54 13.69
C GLY A 82 -17.55 5.18 12.47
N ASP A 83 -17.02 5.35 11.25
CA ASP A 83 -17.70 4.99 10.00
C ASP A 83 -17.33 3.59 9.50
N VAL A 84 -16.45 2.87 10.21
CA VAL A 84 -16.04 1.50 9.92
C VAL A 84 -17.17 0.56 10.34
N PRO A 85 -17.73 -0.26 9.43
CA PRO A 85 -18.72 -1.26 9.83
C PRO A 85 -18.09 -2.33 10.73
N SER A 86 -18.86 -2.85 11.69
CA SER A 86 -18.34 -3.72 12.77
C SER A 86 -17.71 -5.04 12.31
N ASN A 87 -17.94 -5.45 11.07
CA ASN A 87 -17.38 -6.65 10.46
C ASN A 87 -16.08 -6.40 9.68
N PHE A 88 -15.50 -5.20 9.78
CA PHE A 88 -14.23 -4.81 9.18
C PHE A 88 -13.22 -4.37 10.25
N GLU A 89 -11.96 -4.51 9.89
CA GLU A 89 -10.83 -3.94 10.63
C GLU A 89 -10.52 -2.54 10.11
N PHE A 90 -9.76 -1.77 10.89
CA PHE A 90 -9.23 -0.48 10.44
C PHE A 90 -7.82 -0.20 10.95
N ILE A 91 -7.12 0.68 10.23
CA ILE A 91 -5.85 1.27 10.65
C ILE A 91 -5.91 2.79 10.52
N GLU A 92 -5.41 3.49 11.54
CA GLU A 92 -5.20 4.94 11.51
C GLU A 92 -3.75 5.22 11.09
N ILE A 93 -3.57 5.89 9.95
CA ILE A 93 -2.25 6.30 9.45
C ILE A 93 -2.07 7.79 9.78
N PRO A 94 -1.06 8.15 10.58
CA PRO A 94 -0.79 9.55 10.90
C PRO A 94 -0.29 10.33 9.68
N PRO A 95 -0.39 11.67 9.68
CA PRO A 95 0.24 12.48 8.63
C PRO A 95 1.76 12.35 8.72
N LEU A 96 2.38 11.77 7.70
CA LEU A 96 3.82 11.59 7.55
C LEU A 96 4.29 12.18 6.21
N ASN A 97 5.60 12.35 6.06
CA ASN A 97 6.19 12.62 4.75
C ASN A 97 6.44 11.30 4.03
N TYR A 98 6.22 11.28 2.72
CA TYR A 98 6.32 10.09 1.89
C TYR A 98 7.27 10.30 0.72
N ALA A 99 8.07 9.27 0.45
CA ALA A 99 8.67 9.05 -0.85
C ALA A 99 7.71 8.19 -1.67
N VAL A 100 7.15 8.76 -2.73
CA VAL A 100 6.11 8.12 -3.56
C VAL A 100 6.72 7.62 -4.86
N PHE A 101 6.63 6.32 -5.09
CA PHE A 101 7.15 5.65 -6.26
C PHE A 101 5.99 5.16 -7.13
N ALA A 102 5.96 5.61 -8.39
CA ALA A 102 5.04 5.03 -9.36
C ALA A 102 5.48 3.60 -9.71
N HIS A 103 4.53 2.67 -9.71
CA HIS A 103 4.74 1.32 -10.21
C HIS A 103 4.30 1.24 -11.68
N TYR A 104 5.15 0.63 -12.52
CA TYR A 104 4.87 0.42 -13.92
C TYR A 104 4.83 -1.07 -14.25
N GLY A 105 3.81 -1.46 -15.00
CA GLY A 105 3.62 -2.83 -15.45
C GLY A 105 2.58 -3.61 -14.61
N PRO A 106 2.65 -4.94 -14.65
CA PRO A 106 1.66 -5.79 -13.98
C PRO A 106 1.82 -5.74 -12.47
N VAL A 107 0.71 -5.67 -11.73
CA VAL A 107 0.69 -5.65 -10.26
C VAL A 107 1.42 -6.84 -9.62
N GLN A 108 1.55 -7.96 -10.33
CA GLN A 108 2.35 -9.12 -9.89
C GLN A 108 3.85 -8.80 -9.77
N ALA A 109 4.34 -7.75 -10.43
CA ALA A 109 5.70 -7.25 -10.32
C ALA A 109 5.86 -6.15 -9.24
N LEU A 110 4.83 -5.89 -8.43
CA LEU A 110 4.90 -4.89 -7.37
C LEU A 110 5.93 -5.26 -6.29
N GLU A 111 6.10 -6.56 -6.00
CA GLU A 111 7.17 -7.05 -5.11
C GLU A 111 8.56 -6.62 -5.59
N GLN A 112 8.84 -6.67 -6.90
CA GLN A 112 10.11 -6.18 -7.46
C GLN A 112 10.28 -4.68 -7.26
N THR A 113 9.17 -3.92 -7.24
CA THR A 113 9.22 -2.47 -6.96
C THR A 113 9.61 -2.24 -5.50
N TYR A 114 9.04 -2.99 -4.57
CA TYR A 114 9.43 -2.98 -3.16
C TYR A 114 10.90 -3.36 -2.97
N GLU A 115 11.38 -4.44 -3.59
CA GLU A 115 12.79 -4.85 -3.51
C GLU A 115 13.73 -3.73 -3.95
N ARG A 116 13.42 -3.09 -5.09
CA ARG A 116 14.21 -1.97 -5.61
C ARG A 116 14.18 -0.76 -4.66
N ILE A 117 13.02 -0.39 -4.13
CA ILE A 117 12.91 0.70 -3.15
C ILE A 117 13.76 0.40 -1.91
N MET A 118 13.68 -0.82 -1.37
CA MET A 118 14.32 -1.20 -0.10
C MET A 118 15.84 -1.45 -0.23
N PHE A 119 16.30 -2.01 -1.34
CA PHE A 119 17.69 -2.43 -1.52
C PHE A 119 18.51 -1.52 -2.45
N GLU A 120 17.89 -0.77 -3.34
CA GLU A 120 18.60 0.16 -4.25
C GLU A 120 18.45 1.61 -3.78
N TRP A 121 17.23 2.08 -3.51
CA TRP A 121 17.00 3.50 -3.21
C TRP A 121 17.23 3.84 -1.72
N LEU A 122 16.52 3.16 -0.82
CA LEU A 122 16.48 3.49 0.61
C LEU A 122 17.86 3.48 1.31
N PRO A 123 18.80 2.57 0.99
CA PRO A 123 20.12 2.58 1.63
C PRO A 123 20.91 3.86 1.35
N HIS A 124 20.71 4.45 0.17
CA HIS A 124 21.44 5.62 -0.34
C HIS A 124 20.67 6.94 -0.26
N SER A 125 19.40 6.91 0.15
CA SER A 125 18.50 8.07 0.05
C SER A 125 18.69 9.12 1.16
N GLY A 126 19.42 8.80 2.23
CA GLY A 126 19.49 9.65 3.42
C GLY A 126 18.23 9.59 4.30
N TYR A 127 17.28 8.71 4.01
CA TYR A 127 16.03 8.56 4.76
C TYR A 127 15.95 7.24 5.54
N LYS A 128 15.12 7.23 6.59
CA LYS A 128 14.68 6.03 7.32
C LYS A 128 13.16 5.90 7.23
N VAL A 129 12.67 4.68 7.31
CA VAL A 129 11.22 4.39 7.32
C VAL A 129 10.62 4.79 8.67
N MET A 130 9.51 5.51 8.65
CA MET A 130 8.90 6.13 9.83
C MET A 130 7.58 5.50 10.28
N GLY A 131 7.05 4.50 9.57
CA GLY A 131 5.76 3.89 9.89
C GLY A 131 5.33 2.86 8.85
N ALA A 132 4.02 2.65 8.78
CA ALA A 132 3.38 1.77 7.79
C ALA A 132 3.48 2.37 6.38
N ASP A 133 4.02 1.60 5.45
CA ASP A 133 3.93 1.91 4.02
C ASP A 133 2.61 1.41 3.43
N PHE A 134 2.24 1.97 2.30
CA PHE A 134 1.04 1.52 1.60
C PHE A 134 1.14 1.66 0.09
N GLU A 135 0.43 0.76 -0.57
CA GLU A 135 0.11 0.79 -1.99
C GLU A 135 -1.17 1.60 -2.18
N ARG A 136 -1.18 2.50 -3.16
CA ARG A 136 -2.35 3.30 -3.52
C ARG A 136 -2.77 2.99 -4.95
N TYR A 137 -3.98 2.48 -5.11
CA TYR A 137 -4.56 2.09 -6.39
C TYR A 137 -5.60 3.12 -6.83
N SER A 138 -5.48 3.67 -8.04
CA SER A 138 -6.45 4.64 -8.54
C SER A 138 -7.85 4.04 -8.70
N ALA A 139 -8.87 4.89 -8.72
CA ALA A 139 -10.27 4.45 -8.76
C ALA A 139 -10.66 3.65 -10.03
N ASP A 140 -9.88 3.79 -11.11
CA ASP A 140 -10.01 3.05 -12.37
C ASP A 140 -9.05 1.85 -12.47
N PHE A 141 -8.36 1.50 -11.37
CA PHE A 141 -7.46 0.36 -11.34
C PHE A 141 -8.20 -0.95 -11.60
N ASP A 142 -7.72 -1.69 -12.60
CA ASP A 142 -8.18 -3.04 -12.92
C ASP A 142 -6.95 -3.87 -13.32
N GLY A 143 -6.47 -4.69 -12.38
CA GLY A 143 -5.28 -5.52 -12.60
C GLY A 143 -5.43 -6.56 -13.72
N LYS A 144 -6.66 -6.90 -14.13
CA LYS A 144 -6.92 -7.83 -15.26
C LYS A 144 -6.91 -7.10 -16.59
N LYS A 145 -7.38 -5.86 -16.63
CA LYS A 145 -7.39 -5.01 -17.83
C LYS A 145 -6.11 -4.19 -18.00
N GLY A 146 -5.27 -4.10 -16.97
CA GLY A 146 -4.07 -3.27 -16.97
C GLY A 146 -4.37 -1.77 -17.01
N THR A 147 -5.49 -1.35 -16.42
CA THR A 147 -5.89 0.07 -16.33
C THR A 147 -5.62 0.62 -14.94
N GLY A 148 -5.62 1.95 -14.83
CA GLY A 148 -5.30 2.68 -13.61
C GLY A 148 -3.81 2.71 -13.27
N THR A 149 -3.52 3.22 -12.07
CA THR A 149 -2.17 3.48 -11.57
C THR A 149 -2.00 2.87 -10.20
N VAL A 150 -0.77 2.47 -9.90
CA VAL A 150 -0.36 1.98 -8.59
C VAL A 150 0.84 2.80 -8.13
N GLU A 151 0.78 3.29 -6.91
CA GLU A 151 1.89 3.99 -6.27
C GLU A 151 2.27 3.29 -4.97
N VAL A 152 3.57 3.17 -4.68
CA VAL A 152 4.07 2.78 -3.36
C VAL A 152 4.42 4.05 -2.59
N TRP A 153 3.77 4.22 -1.44
CA TRP A 153 3.96 5.35 -0.54
C TRP A 153 4.78 4.88 0.67
N LEU A 154 6.09 5.17 0.64
CA LEU A 154 7.00 4.82 1.73
C LEU A 154 7.11 6.00 2.72
N PRO A 155 6.70 5.86 3.99
CA PRO A 155 6.82 6.92 4.97
C PRO A 155 8.28 7.12 5.34
N VAL A 156 8.80 8.34 5.18
CA VAL A 156 10.21 8.65 5.37
C VAL A 156 10.45 9.83 6.30
N GLY A 157 11.58 9.77 7.00
CA GLY A 157 12.16 10.85 7.78
C GLY A 157 13.67 10.86 7.59
N GLU A 158 14.30 12.02 7.74
CA GLU A 158 15.75 12.17 7.55
C GLU A 158 16.52 11.23 8.51
N ARG A 159 17.57 10.60 8.00
CA ARG A 159 18.64 10.02 8.84
C ARG A 159 19.44 11.20 9.34
N GLY A 160 19.29 11.50 10.63
CA GLY A 160 20.12 12.50 11.32
C GLY A 160 21.60 12.13 11.31
#